data_AF-A0A8E2EQL5-F1
#
_entry.id   AF-A0A8E2EQL5-F1
#
_cell.length_a   1.000
_cell.length_b   1.000
_cell.length_c   1.000
_cell.angle_alpha   90.00
_cell.angle_beta   90.00
_cell.angle_gamma   90.00
#
_symmetry.space_group_name_H-M   'P 1'
#
loop_
_entity.id
_entity.type
_entity.pdbx_description
1 polymer ?
#
loop_
_entity_poly.entity_id
_entity_poly.type
_entity_poly.pdbx_seq_one_letter_code
_entity_poly.pdbx_strand_id
1 'polypeptide(L)'
;VVFVHGLTGGSIKNWTRDGVCWPRDLLSDKIHHCARIMTWGYDSASYSAPDGLSLQAGTLLKGLETMRQTRVEKKRPIVFVCHSLGGIVVKQANCPGRAQTDWIGRDENLGSIYSCTAGVIFFGTPHRSSATATLSQIVANIANSFS
;
A
#
# COMPACT_ATOMS: atom_id res chain seq x y z
N VAL A 1 -10.67 3.81 -2.05
CA VAL A 1 -9.33 4.39 -1.80
C VAL A 1 -8.68 3.66 -0.64
N VAL A 2 -7.44 3.20 -0.82
CA VAL A 2 -6.68 2.43 0.17
C VAL A 2 -5.44 3.21 0.56
N PHE A 3 -5.38 3.63 1.82
CA PHE A 3 -4.26 4.37 2.39
C PHE A 3 -3.24 3.41 3.00
N VAL A 4 -1.98 3.47 2.58
CA VAL A 4 -0.91 2.57 3.02
C VAL A 4 0.18 3.38 3.73
N HIS A 5 0.36 3.13 5.02
CA HIS A 5 1.26 3.90 5.88
C HIS A 5 2.75 3.64 5.60
N GLY A 6 3.62 4.49 6.16
CA GLY A 6 5.07 4.38 6.02
C GLY A 6 5.73 3.70 7.22
N LEU A 7 7.03 3.96 7.38
CA LEU A 7 7.87 3.33 8.40
C LEU A 7 7.46 3.68 9.84
N THR A 8 7.16 4.95 10.09
CA THR A 8 7.11 5.52 11.44
C THR A 8 5.69 5.74 12.00
N GLY A 9 4.66 5.30 11.28
CA GLY A 9 3.27 5.43 11.72
C GLY A 9 2.46 4.17 11.46
N GLY A 10 1.46 3.93 12.31
CA GLY A 10 0.47 2.86 12.12
C GLY A 10 -0.61 3.27 11.12
N SER A 11 -1.47 2.31 10.76
CA SER A 11 -2.54 2.47 9.75
C SER A 11 -3.38 3.74 9.87
N ILE A 12 -3.65 4.22 11.09
CA ILE A 12 -4.37 5.48 11.36
C ILE A 12 -3.41 6.61 11.74
N LYS A 13 -2.44 6.33 12.63
CA LYS A 13 -1.51 7.33 13.17
C LYS A 13 -0.75 8.06 12.07
N ASN A 14 -0.39 7.37 10.99
CA ASN A 14 0.37 7.95 9.88
C ASN A 14 -0.41 9.03 9.10
N TRP A 15 -1.72 9.10 9.30
CA TRP A 15 -2.62 10.06 8.65
C TRP A 15 -3.29 10.99 9.67
N THR A 16 -2.87 10.91 10.93
CA THR A 16 -3.45 11.68 12.03
C THR A 16 -2.47 12.75 12.48
N ARG A 17 -2.93 14.00 12.55
CA ARG A 17 -2.20 15.11 13.13
C ARG A 17 -3.15 15.90 14.03
N ASP A 18 -2.69 16.24 15.24
CA ASP A 18 -3.44 17.04 16.20
C ASP A 18 -4.87 16.49 16.46
N GLY A 19 -4.98 15.15 16.53
CA GLY A 19 -6.25 14.44 16.74
C GLY A 19 -7.11 14.24 15.48
N VAL A 20 -6.75 14.85 14.35
CA VAL A 20 -7.50 14.79 13.10
C VAL A 20 -6.87 13.78 12.14
N CYS A 21 -7.59 12.71 11.83
CA CYS A 21 -7.24 11.74 10.79
C CYS A 21 -7.80 12.21 9.46
N TRP A 22 -7.02 12.94 8.67
CA TRP A 22 -7.55 13.64 7.49
C TRP A 22 -8.25 12.75 6.44
N PRO A 23 -7.89 11.47 6.20
CA PRO A 23 -8.65 10.63 5.28
C PRO A 23 -10.06 10.34 5.77
N ARG A 24 -10.23 10.16 7.08
CA ARG A 24 -11.53 9.85 7.70
C ARG A 24 -12.31 11.13 7.98
N ASP A 25 -11.65 12.14 8.55
CA ASP A 25 -12.32 13.28 9.16
C ASP A 25 -12.48 14.45 8.17
N LEU A 26 -11.70 14.51 7.08
CA LEU A 26 -11.76 15.60 6.09
C LEU A 26 -12.09 15.11 4.68
N LEU A 27 -11.42 14.05 4.21
CA LEU A 27 -11.61 13.53 2.86
C LEU A 27 -12.94 12.78 2.72
N SER A 28 -13.36 12.03 3.74
CA SER A 28 -14.62 11.28 3.72
C SER A 28 -15.80 12.19 3.39
N ASP A 29 -15.87 13.38 3.99
CA ASP A 29 -16.92 14.36 3.73
C ASP A 29 -17.03 14.74 2.24
N LYS A 30 -15.92 14.69 1.51
CA LYS A 30 -15.87 15.06 0.08
C LYS A 30 -16.21 13.91 -0.86
N ILE A 31 -15.92 12.66 -0.50
CA ILE A 31 -15.99 11.52 -1.45
C ILE A 31 -16.81 10.32 -0.97
N HIS A 32 -17.41 10.35 0.22
CA HIS A 32 -18.16 9.21 0.77
C HIS A 32 -19.30 8.72 -0.14
N HIS A 33 -19.89 9.60 -0.95
CA HIS A 33 -20.96 9.26 -1.89
C HIS A 33 -20.48 8.45 -3.10
N CYS A 34 -19.19 8.50 -3.45
CA CYS A 34 -18.63 7.85 -4.63
C CYS A 34 -17.49 6.87 -4.33
N ALA A 35 -16.91 6.90 -3.13
CA ALA A 35 -15.79 6.04 -2.78
C ALA A 35 -15.77 5.64 -1.29
N ARG A 36 -15.43 4.38 -1.04
CA ARG A 36 -15.05 3.90 0.30
C ARG A 36 -13.58 4.24 0.59
N ILE A 37 -13.31 4.75 1.77
CA ILE A 37 -11.97 5.00 2.30
C ILE A 37 -11.60 3.90 3.29
N MET A 38 -10.39 3.38 3.18
CA MET A 38 -9.82 2.45 4.17
C MET A 38 -8.33 2.69 4.33
N THR A 39 -7.79 2.27 5.47
CA THR A 39 -6.35 2.26 5.75
C THR A 39 -5.87 0.82 5.85
N TRP A 40 -4.73 0.51 5.23
CA TRP A 40 -4.05 -0.76 5.38
C TRP A 40 -2.90 -0.63 6.38
N GLY A 41 -2.88 -1.53 7.37
CA GLY A 41 -1.84 -1.63 8.38
C GLY A 41 -0.94 -2.83 8.13
N TYR A 42 0.36 -2.66 8.31
CA TYR A 42 1.34 -3.73 8.31
C TYR A 42 2.44 -3.46 9.34
N ASP A 43 3.16 -4.51 9.75
CA ASP A 43 4.35 -4.31 10.57
C ASP A 43 5.45 -3.67 9.72
N SER A 44 5.69 -2.38 9.92
CA SER A 44 6.68 -1.65 9.15
C SER A 44 8.09 -2.17 9.42
N ALA A 45 8.39 -2.70 10.60
CA ALA A 45 9.70 -3.26 10.97
C ALA A 45 10.09 -4.48 10.12
N SER A 46 9.13 -5.12 9.45
CA SER A 46 9.35 -6.19 8.48
C SER A 46 10.29 -5.78 7.34
N TYR A 47 10.54 -4.49 7.09
CA TYR A 47 11.55 -4.06 6.10
C TYR A 47 12.95 -4.63 6.36
N SER A 48 13.26 -4.91 7.63
CA SER A 48 14.59 -5.40 8.06
C SER A 48 14.78 -6.90 7.78
N ALA A 49 13.69 -7.63 7.56
CA ALA A 49 13.71 -9.05 7.27
C ALA A 49 13.94 -9.30 5.76
N PRO A 50 14.64 -10.39 5.39
CA PRO A 50 14.66 -10.88 4.01
C PRO A 50 13.23 -11.03 3.47
N ASP A 51 12.97 -10.44 2.30
CA ASP A 51 11.65 -10.44 1.63
C ASP A 51 10.48 -9.87 2.43
N GLY A 52 10.71 -9.23 3.58
CA GLY A 52 9.63 -8.81 4.46
C GLY A 52 8.66 -7.82 3.80
N LEU A 53 9.13 -6.88 3.00
CA LEU A 53 8.23 -6.00 2.22
C LEU A 53 7.39 -6.77 1.20
N SER A 54 7.98 -7.79 0.55
CA SER A 54 7.28 -8.63 -0.42
C SER A 54 6.16 -9.41 0.27
N LEU A 55 6.42 -9.91 1.48
CA LEU A 55 5.41 -10.56 2.30
C LEU A 55 4.28 -9.60 2.67
N GLN A 56 4.59 -8.37 3.07
CA GLN A 56 3.58 -7.36 3.38
C GLN A 56 2.75 -6.97 2.16
N ALA A 57 3.35 -6.96 0.97
CA ALA A 57 2.63 -6.79 -0.30
C ALA A 57 1.65 -7.94 -0.56
N GLY A 58 2.06 -9.19 -0.33
CA GLY A 58 1.19 -10.36 -0.42
C GLY A 58 0.02 -10.30 0.58
N THR A 59 0.27 -9.91 1.83
CA THR A 59 -0.78 -9.75 2.85
C THR A 59 -1.75 -8.64 2.48
N LEU A 60 -1.27 -7.52 1.92
CA LEU A 60 -2.13 -6.45 1.39
C LEU A 60 -3.08 -6.98 0.30
N LEU A 61 -2.54 -7.74 -0.66
CA LEU A 61 -3.35 -8.31 -1.75
C LEU A 61 -4.41 -9.27 -1.22
N LYS A 62 -4.03 -10.20 -0.34
CA LYS A 62 -4.96 -11.14 0.31
C LYS A 62 -6.03 -10.40 1.12
N GLY A 63 -5.67 -9.36 1.86
CA GLY A 63 -6.63 -8.55 2.60
C GLY A 63 -7.62 -7.80 1.69
N LEU A 64 -7.18 -7.35 0.52
CA LEU A 64 -8.09 -6.74 -0.45
C LEU A 64 -9.00 -7.78 -1.13
N GLU A 65 -8.48 -8.97 -1.38
CA GLU A 65 -9.23 -10.09 -1.93
C GLU A 65 -10.35 -10.52 -0.97
N THR A 66 -10.06 -10.68 0.33
CA THR A 66 -11.08 -11.06 1.32
C THR A 66 -12.24 -10.06 1.37
N MET A 67 -11.96 -8.78 1.09
CA MET A 67 -12.95 -7.70 1.05
C MET A 67 -13.70 -7.55 -0.29
N ARG A 68 -13.38 -8.36 -1.32
CA ARG A 68 -13.93 -8.26 -2.67
C ARG A 68 -14.49 -9.62 -3.13
N GLN A 69 -15.56 -10.05 -2.49
CA GLN A 69 -16.15 -11.38 -2.74
C GLN A 69 -17.12 -11.39 -3.91
N THR A 70 -17.93 -10.34 -4.05
CA THR A 70 -18.95 -10.27 -5.10
C THR A 70 -18.36 -9.85 -6.45
N ARG A 71 -19.05 -10.20 -7.55
CA ARG A 71 -18.65 -9.80 -8.92
C ARG A 71 -18.55 -8.27 -9.09
N VAL A 72 -19.39 -7.52 -8.39
CA VAL A 72 -19.37 -6.05 -8.41
C VAL A 72 -18.15 -5.52 -7.66
N GLU A 73 -17.84 -6.07 -6.49
CA GLU A 73 -16.69 -5.64 -5.69
C GLU A 73 -15.36 -5.96 -6.39
N LYS A 74 -15.26 -7.13 -7.04
CA LYS A 74 -14.08 -7.55 -7.80
C LYS A 74 -13.76 -6.64 -8.98
N LYS A 75 -14.73 -5.87 -9.49
CA LYS A 75 -14.56 -4.90 -10.59
C LYS A 75 -14.41 -3.45 -10.13
N ARG A 76 -14.55 -3.18 -8.82
CA ARG A 76 -14.57 -1.82 -8.30
C ARG A 76 -13.18 -1.18 -8.39
N PRO A 77 -13.00 0.00 -9.01
CA PRO A 77 -11.70 0.66 -9.09
C PRO A 77 -11.03 0.86 -7.73
N ILE A 78 -9.71 0.65 -7.68
CA ILE A 78 -8.86 0.82 -6.51
C ILE A 78 -7.90 1.98 -6.79
N VAL A 79 -7.87 2.95 -5.87
CA VAL A 79 -6.85 3.99 -5.83
C VAL A 79 -6.05 3.81 -4.55
N PHE A 80 -4.74 3.69 -4.67
CA PHE A 80 -3.83 3.62 -3.55
C PHE A 80 -3.27 5.00 -3.21
N VAL A 81 -3.18 5.32 -1.93
CA VAL A 81 -2.53 6.51 -1.41
C VAL A 81 -1.45 6.06 -0.45
N CYS A 82 -0.21 6.28 -0.80
CA CYS A 82 0.92 5.63 -0.15
C CYS A 82 1.84 6.67 0.46
N HIS A 83 2.29 6.43 1.69
CA HIS A 83 3.34 7.23 2.31
C HIS A 83 4.64 6.45 2.41
N SER A 84 5.74 7.03 1.93
CA SER A 84 7.10 6.54 2.15
C SER A 84 7.24 5.05 1.81
N LEU A 85 7.66 4.22 2.76
CA LEU A 85 7.81 2.76 2.64
C LEU A 85 6.55 2.04 2.13
N GLY A 86 5.35 2.52 2.48
CA GLY A 86 4.08 1.95 2.02
C GLY A 86 3.94 1.99 0.50
N GLY A 87 4.59 2.96 -0.16
CA GLY A 87 4.62 3.01 -1.62
C GLY A 87 5.48 1.91 -2.24
N ILE A 88 6.50 1.41 -1.52
CA ILE A 88 7.28 0.25 -1.97
C ILE A 88 6.44 -1.02 -1.86
N VAL A 89 5.69 -1.18 -0.77
CA VAL A 89 4.75 -2.30 -0.59
C VAL A 89 3.73 -2.33 -1.75
N VAL A 90 3.12 -1.20 -2.08
CA VAL A 90 2.14 -1.12 -3.18
C VAL A 90 2.77 -1.37 -4.55
N LYS A 91 4.02 -0.93 -4.78
CA LYS A 91 4.75 -1.26 -6.02
C LYS A 91 5.00 -2.75 -6.15
N GLN A 92 5.40 -3.42 -5.07
CA GLN A 92 5.59 -4.87 -5.07
C GLN A 92 4.27 -5.61 -5.28
N ALA A 93 3.18 -5.14 -4.66
CA ALA A 93 1.84 -5.70 -4.84
C ALA A 93 1.31 -5.55 -6.27
N ASN A 94 1.66 -4.46 -6.95
CA ASN A 94 1.27 -4.20 -8.35
C ASN A 94 2.36 -4.59 -9.37
N CYS A 95 3.33 -5.44 -9.00
CA CYS A 95 4.35 -5.93 -9.94
C CYS A 95 3.87 -7.24 -10.59
N PRO A 96 3.54 -7.27 -11.89
CA PRO A 96 2.95 -8.45 -12.52
C PRO A 96 3.80 -9.72 -12.37
N GLY A 97 5.12 -9.62 -12.52
CA GLY A 97 6.02 -10.78 -12.41
C GLY A 97 6.02 -11.43 -11.03
N ARG A 98 6.19 -10.64 -9.96
CA ARG A 98 6.21 -11.14 -8.57
C ARG A 98 4.84 -11.52 -8.05
N ALA A 99 3.82 -10.78 -8.47
CA ALA A 99 2.46 -11.12 -8.15
C ALA A 99 2.16 -12.51 -8.74
N GLN A 100 2.41 -12.73 -10.04
CA GLN A 100 2.04 -13.95 -10.76
C GLN A 100 2.86 -15.21 -10.41
N THR A 101 4.10 -15.10 -9.91
CA THR A 101 4.95 -16.27 -9.63
C THR A 101 4.98 -16.69 -8.16
N ASP A 102 4.95 -15.74 -7.22
CA ASP A 102 5.32 -16.02 -5.82
C ASP A 102 4.11 -16.00 -4.86
N TRP A 103 3.08 -15.21 -5.18
CA TRP A 103 1.92 -14.99 -4.29
C TRP A 103 0.58 -15.38 -4.94
N ILE A 104 0.46 -15.15 -6.25
CA ILE A 104 -0.71 -15.45 -7.07
C ILE A 104 -0.45 -16.80 -7.74
N GLY A 105 -0.53 -17.90 -7.00
CA GLY A 105 -0.59 -19.21 -7.63
C GLY A 105 -1.88 -19.29 -8.45
N ARG A 106 -1.86 -18.97 -9.76
CA ARG A 106 -3.02 -19.01 -10.69
C ARG A 106 -4.37 -18.50 -10.13
N ASP A 107 -4.36 -17.66 -9.09
CA ASP A 107 -5.59 -17.18 -8.46
C ASP A 107 -6.10 -15.96 -9.23
N GLU A 108 -7.12 -16.19 -10.06
CA GLU A 108 -7.76 -15.16 -10.87
C GLU A 108 -8.25 -13.96 -10.04
N ASN A 109 -8.53 -14.16 -8.75
CA ASN A 109 -9.02 -13.11 -7.87
C ASN A 109 -7.94 -12.07 -7.53
N LEU A 110 -6.68 -12.48 -7.37
CA LEU A 110 -5.59 -11.55 -7.10
C LEU A 110 -5.21 -10.75 -8.36
N GLY A 111 -5.33 -11.37 -9.55
CA GLY A 111 -5.23 -10.67 -10.83
C GLY A 111 -6.29 -9.57 -11.01
N SER A 112 -7.45 -9.71 -10.35
CA SER A 112 -8.49 -8.67 -10.32
C SER A 112 -8.05 -7.40 -9.60
N ILE A 113 -7.15 -7.49 -8.61
CA ILE A 113 -6.69 -6.31 -7.85
C ILE A 113 -5.81 -5.45 -8.74
N TYR A 114 -4.81 -6.05 -9.39
CA TYR A 114 -3.93 -5.35 -10.33
C TYR A 114 -4.72 -4.69 -11.47
N SER A 115 -5.62 -5.45 -12.11
CA SER A 115 -6.46 -4.92 -13.20
C SER A 115 -7.47 -3.86 -12.76
N CYS A 116 -7.84 -3.83 -11.49
CA CYS A 116 -8.72 -2.80 -10.92
C CYS A 116 -7.96 -1.61 -10.32
N THR A 117 -6.62 -1.64 -10.27
CA THR A 117 -5.83 -0.48 -9.82
C THR A 117 -5.95 0.63 -10.84
N ALA A 118 -6.78 1.63 -10.55
CA ALA A 118 -7.00 2.79 -11.40
C ALA A 118 -5.92 3.87 -11.20
N GLY A 119 -5.22 3.87 -10.07
CA GLY A 119 -4.14 4.82 -9.81
C GLY A 119 -3.43 4.61 -8.48
N VAL A 120 -2.22 5.16 -8.39
CA VAL A 120 -1.39 5.17 -7.17
C VAL A 120 -0.84 6.57 -6.95
N ILE A 121 -1.06 7.11 -5.76
CA ILE A 121 -0.57 8.42 -5.31
C ILE A 121 0.54 8.19 -4.29
N PHE A 122 1.69 8.83 -4.47
CA PHE A 122 2.87 8.63 -3.63
C PHE A 122 3.24 9.90 -2.86
N PHE A 123 3.43 9.78 -1.55
CA PHE A 123 3.91 10.83 -0.67
C PHE A 123 5.27 10.42 -0.10
N GLY A 124 6.35 11.08 -0.54
CA GLY A 124 7.70 10.80 -0.02
C GLY A 124 8.17 9.36 -0.27
N THR A 125 7.57 8.64 -1.23
CA THR A 125 8.02 7.28 -1.58
C THR A 125 9.30 7.36 -2.41
N PRO A 126 10.36 6.65 -2.05
CA PRO A 126 11.53 6.54 -2.91
C PRO A 126 11.18 5.75 -4.18
N HIS A 127 11.39 6.37 -5.35
CA HIS A 127 11.06 5.76 -6.64
C HIS A 127 12.23 5.11 -7.36
N ARG A 128 13.43 5.62 -7.12
CA ARG A 128 14.67 5.13 -7.70
C ARG A 128 15.66 4.95 -6.58
N SER A 129 15.97 3.70 -6.27
CA SER A 129 17.28 3.39 -5.71
C SER A 129 18.20 3.26 -6.92
N SER A 130 19.45 3.74 -6.88
CA SER A 130 20.43 3.42 -7.93
C SER A 130 20.48 1.90 -8.12
N ALA A 131 20.98 1.40 -9.26
CA ALA A 131 21.02 -0.05 -9.53
C ALA A 131 21.70 -0.89 -8.42
N THR A 132 22.45 -0.24 -7.52
CA THR A 132 23.16 -0.80 -6.38
C THR A 132 22.53 -0.50 -5.02
N ALA A 133 21.48 0.32 -4.95
CA ALA A 133 21.02 0.80 -3.66
C ALA A 133 20.15 -0.23 -2.93
N THR A 134 20.60 -0.58 -1.72
CA THR A 134 19.99 -1.61 -0.88
C THR A 134 18.73 -1.10 -0.20
N LEU A 135 17.84 -2.00 0.20
CA LEU A 135 16.64 -1.65 0.97
C LEU A 135 17.00 -0.87 2.25
N SER A 136 18.12 -1.20 2.89
CA SER A 136 18.64 -0.47 4.05
C SER A 136 18.95 0.99 3.74
N GLN A 137 19.50 1.29 2.56
CA GLN A 137 19.76 2.68 2.12
C GLN A 137 18.47 3.42 1.79
N ILE A 138 17.48 2.75 1.20
CA ILE A 138 16.15 3.31 0.96
C ILE A 138 15.51 3.72 2.30
N VAL A 139 15.59 2.85 3.29
CA VAL A 139 15.06 3.10 4.63
C VAL A 139 15.83 4.18 5.36
N ALA A 140 17.16 4.21 5.24
CA ALA A 140 17.98 5.29 5.79
C ALA A 140 17.61 6.66 5.19
N ASN A 141 17.39 6.73 3.87
CA ASN A 141 16.95 7.97 3.21
C ASN A 141 15.56 8.42 3.71
N ILE A 142 14.65 7.47 3.89
CA ILE A 142 13.34 7.71 4.51
C ILE A 142 13.54 8.29 5.92
N ALA A 143 14.30 7.61 6.79
CA ALA A 143 14.52 8.05 8.16
C ALA A 143 15.15 9.47 8.23
N ASN A 144 16.15 9.74 7.40
CA ASN A 144 16.85 11.03 7.35
C ASN A 144 15.97 12.18 6.82
N SER A 145 14.91 11.88 6.07
CA SER A 145 13.98 12.93 5.60
C SER A 145 12.99 13.41 6.68
N PHE A 146 12.96 12.75 7.83
CA PHE A 146 12.08 13.08 8.96
C PHE A 146 12.86 13.47 10.23
N SER A 147 14.19 13.53 10.17
CA SER A 147 15.10 13.97 11.23
C SER A 147 15.47 15.44 11.11
#